data_AF-A0A929I5D2-F1
#
_entry.id   AF-A0A929I5D2-F1
#
_cell.length_a   1.000
_cell.length_b   1.000
_cell.length_c   1.000
_cell.angle_alpha   90.00
_cell.angle_beta   90.00
_cell.angle_gamma   90.00
#
_symmetry.space_group_name_H-M   'P 1'
#
loop_
_entity.id
_entity.type
_entity.pdbx_description
1 polymer ?
#
loop_
_entity_poly.entity_id
_entity_poly.type
_entity_poly.pdbx_seq_one_letter_code
_entity_poly.pdbx_strand_id
1 'polypeptide(L)'
;MKFIYTVIVSLLVLFVITFSLKNTAPVPLEYYGVINTSVATYLLIFISFFVGAILVGLLDIMERFRLIRTVRRLNKKVKELEKKLSSSKSLLVAEETEPSDRPSEETSI
;
A
#
# COMPACT_ATOMS: atom_id res chain seq x y z
N MET A 1 -0.02 -23.83 -2.21
CA MET A 1 0.20 -22.53 -1.52
C MET A 1 -0.35 -22.51 -0.10
N LYS A 2 -1.66 -22.69 0.13
CA LYS A 2 -2.27 -22.65 1.48
C LYS A 2 -1.71 -23.73 2.43
N PHE A 3 -1.54 -24.97 1.95
CA PHE A 3 -0.96 -26.05 2.76
C PHE A 3 0.50 -25.76 3.18
N ILE A 4 1.35 -25.33 2.24
CA ILE A 4 2.72 -24.91 2.53
C ILE A 4 2.74 -23.78 3.56
N TYR A 5 1.86 -22.79 3.41
CA TYR A 5 1.73 -21.70 4.38
C TYR A 5 1.34 -22.23 5.77
N THR A 6 0.36 -23.12 5.86
CA THR A 6 -0.03 -23.76 7.13
C THR A 6 1.11 -24.54 7.76
N VAL A 7 1.88 -25.29 6.98
CA VAL A 7 3.04 -26.05 7.48
C VAL A 7 4.13 -25.10 8.01
N ILE A 8 4.45 -24.04 7.26
CA ILE A 8 5.44 -23.04 7.69
C ILE A 8 5.00 -22.34 8.98
N VAL A 9 3.73 -21.90 9.05
CA VAL A 9 3.18 -21.26 10.24
C VAL A 9 3.19 -22.21 11.43
N SER A 10 2.81 -23.48 11.23
CA SER A 10 2.88 -24.50 12.28
C SER A 10 4.32 -24.68 12.81
N LEU A 11 5.30 -24.77 11.90
CA LEU A 11 6.71 -24.90 12.27
C LEU A 11 7.20 -23.67 13.05
N LEU A 12 6.78 -22.47 12.64
CA LEU A 12 7.10 -21.23 13.31
C LEU A 12 6.51 -21.18 14.73
N VAL A 13 5.24 -21.58 14.89
CA VAL A 13 4.60 -21.65 16.21
C VAL A 13 5.32 -22.64 17.11
N LEU A 14 5.65 -23.83 16.59
CA LEU A 14 6.42 -24.83 17.33
C LEU A 14 7.79 -24.29 17.76
N PHE A 15 8.48 -23.58 16.86
CA PHE A 15 9.74 -22.91 17.15
C PHE A 15 9.58 -21.89 18.28
N VAL A 16 8.57 -21.00 18.22
CA VAL A 16 8.30 -19.99 19.24
C VAL A 16 8.07 -20.63 20.62
N ILE A 17 7.28 -21.70 20.67
CA ILE A 17 7.00 -22.42 21.92
C ILE A 17 8.30 -23.05 22.48
N THR A 18 9.04 -23.77 21.64
CA THR A 18 10.28 -24.45 22.04
C THR A 18 11.34 -23.44 22.50
N PHE A 19 11.46 -22.34 21.77
CA PHE A 19 12.34 -21.23 22.11
C PHE A 19 11.97 -20.62 23.46
N SER A 20 10.67 -20.36 23.70
CA SER A 20 10.19 -19.81 24.96
C SER A 20 10.50 -20.74 26.14
N LEU A 21 10.20 -22.04 26.00
CA LEU A 21 10.47 -23.04 27.04
C LEU A 21 11.95 -23.21 27.36
N LYS A 22 12.84 -23.11 26.36
CA LYS A 22 14.29 -23.20 26.55
C LYS A 22 14.92 -21.91 27.10
N ASN A 23 14.24 -20.78 26.98
CA ASN A 23 14.74 -19.46 27.38
C ASN A 23 13.92 -18.86 28.54
N THR A 24 13.58 -19.68 29.53
CA THR A 24 12.92 -19.27 30.78
C THR A 24 13.88 -18.74 31.84
N ALA A 25 15.18 -18.68 31.53
CA ALA A 25 16.19 -18.20 32.44
C ALA A 25 15.82 -16.79 32.97
N PRO A 26 15.87 -16.57 34.30
CA PRO A 26 15.57 -15.28 34.89
C PRO A 26 16.69 -14.28 34.56
N VAL A 27 16.32 -13.13 33.99
CA VAL A 27 17.20 -11.99 33.74
C VAL A 27 16.82 -10.89 34.72
N PRO A 28 17.71 -10.50 35.64
CA PRO A 28 17.47 -9.38 36.53
C PRO A 28 17.48 -8.08 35.71
N LEU A 29 16.40 -7.31 35.80
CA LEU A 29 16.29 -5.98 35.23
C LEU A 29 16.42 -4.97 36.35
N GLU A 30 17.58 -4.32 36.39
CA GLU A 30 17.84 -3.16 37.23
C GLU A 30 17.93 -1.93 36.35
N TYR A 31 16.96 -1.02 36.48
CA TYR A 31 16.98 0.24 35.75
C TYR A 31 16.81 1.41 36.71
N TYR A 32 17.92 2.13 36.93
CA TYR A 32 17.97 3.41 37.66
C TYR A 32 17.32 3.41 39.06
N GLY A 33 17.19 2.23 39.68
CA GLY A 33 16.50 2.04 40.96
C GLY A 33 14.96 2.07 40.89
N VAL A 34 14.37 2.25 39.71
CA VAL A 34 12.91 2.30 39.49
C VAL A 34 12.35 0.92 39.14
N ILE A 35 13.16 0.11 38.43
CA ILE A 35 12.81 -1.27 38.06
C ILE A 35 13.84 -2.17 38.72
N ASN A 36 13.36 -3.13 39.51
CA ASN A 36 14.15 -4.21 40.09
C ASN A 36 13.31 -5.49 40.09
N THR A 37 13.15 -6.06 38.90
CA THR A 37 12.36 -7.30 38.72
C THR A 37 13.11 -8.26 37.83
N SER A 38 12.92 -9.55 38.06
CA SER A 38 13.47 -10.58 37.19
C SER A 38 12.42 -11.02 36.19
N VAL A 39 12.74 -10.98 34.90
CA VAL A 39 11.87 -11.45 33.83
C VAL A 39 12.54 -12.58 33.05
N ALA A 40 11.74 -13.47 32.47
CA ALA A 40 12.29 -14.54 31.64
C ALA A 40 12.93 -14.00 30.36
N THR A 41 14.06 -14.57 29.94
CA THR A 41 14.80 -14.15 28.73
C THR A 41 13.93 -14.08 27.48
N TYR A 42 13.07 -15.08 27.26
CA TYR A 42 12.19 -15.10 26.07
C TYR A 42 11.27 -13.87 26.01
N LEU A 43 10.81 -13.38 27.16
CA LEU A 43 9.90 -12.25 27.23
C LEU A 43 10.61 -10.97 26.79
N LEU A 44 11.85 -10.79 27.23
CA LEU A 44 12.69 -9.65 26.86
C LEU A 44 12.93 -9.62 25.34
N ILE A 45 13.28 -10.78 24.77
CA ILE A 45 13.55 -10.94 23.34
C ILE A 45 12.29 -10.63 22.52
N PHE A 46 11.13 -11.17 22.92
CA PHE A 46 9.89 -10.90 22.21
C PHE A 46 9.48 -9.44 22.28
N ILE A 47 9.58 -8.79 23.44
CA ILE A 47 9.27 -7.35 23.56
C ILE A 47 10.19 -6.55 22.65
N SER A 48 11.50 -6.79 22.68
CA SER A 48 12.46 -6.10 21.80
C SER A 48 12.15 -6.33 20.31
N PHE A 49 11.81 -7.57 19.95
CA PHE A 49 11.43 -7.92 18.58
C PHE A 49 10.15 -7.21 18.13
N PHE A 50 9.10 -7.22 18.97
CA PHE A 50 7.84 -6.55 18.67
C PHE A 50 8.01 -5.03 18.57
N VAL A 51 8.80 -4.41 19.44
CA VAL A 51 9.12 -2.98 19.32
C VAL A 51 9.79 -2.71 17.97
N GLY A 52 10.77 -3.52 17.56
CA GLY A 52 11.39 -3.42 16.25
C GLY A 52 10.39 -3.58 15.10
N ALA A 53 9.51 -4.59 15.18
CA ALA A 53 8.48 -4.84 14.17
C ALA A 53 7.47 -3.68 14.07
N ILE A 54 7.07 -3.09 15.20
CA ILE A 54 6.19 -1.91 15.23
C ILE A 54 6.88 -0.72 14.57
N LEU A 55 8.16 -0.46 14.88
CA LEU A 55 8.93 0.62 14.26
C LEU A 55 9.04 0.44 12.75
N VAL A 56 9.36 -0.78 12.28
CA VAL A 56 9.41 -1.09 10.84
C VAL A 56 8.03 -0.91 10.20
N GLY A 57 6.96 -1.40 10.84
CA GLY A 57 5.59 -1.22 10.35
C GLY A 57 5.18 0.25 10.26
N LEU A 58 5.64 1.08 11.20
CA LEU A 58 5.40 2.53 11.19
C LEU A 58 6.20 3.25 10.09
N LEU A 59 7.37 2.74 9.71
CA LEU A 59 8.10 3.27 8.55
C LEU A 59 7.41 2.86 7.24
N ASP A 60 6.96 1.61 7.11
CA ASP A 60 6.26 1.11 5.91
C ASP A 60 4.94 1.85 5.66
N ILE A 61 4.17 2.16 6.72
CA ILE A 61 2.92 2.91 6.56
C ILE A 61 3.17 4.29 5.94
N MET A 62 4.24 4.97 6.35
CA MET A 62 4.57 6.31 5.88
C MET A 62 4.98 6.31 4.41
N GLU A 63 5.75 5.31 3.98
CA GLU A 63 6.14 5.15 2.58
C GLU A 63 4.92 4.82 1.70
N ARG A 64 4.05 3.93 2.18
CA ARG A 64 2.78 3.60 1.51
C ARG A 64 1.88 4.83 1.33
N PHE A 65 1.81 5.74 2.29
CA PHE A 65 1.04 6.98 2.14
C PHE A 65 1.54 7.85 0.99
N ARG A 66 2.87 7.96 0.82
CA ARG A 66 3.46 8.70 -0.30
C ARG A 66 3.10 8.05 -1.64
N LEU A 67 3.23 6.72 -1.72
CA LEU A 67 2.86 5.96 -2.91
C LEU A 67 1.39 6.12 -3.27
N ILE A 68 0.48 6.00 -2.30
CA ILE A 68 -0.97 6.18 -2.52
C ILE A 68 -1.28 7.56 -3.09
N ARG A 69 -0.61 8.61 -2.60
CA ARG A 69 -0.79 9.98 -3.12
C ARG A 69 -0.30 10.10 -4.57
N THR A 70 0.82 9.47 -4.91
CA THR A 70 1.35 9.43 -6.28
C THR A 70 0.40 8.69 -7.22
N VAL A 71 -0.10 7.52 -6.83
CA VAL A 71 -1.08 6.74 -7.61
C VAL A 71 -2.34 7.57 -7.87
N ARG A 72 -2.87 8.27 -6.85
CA ARG A 72 -4.03 9.16 -7.02
C ARG A 72 -3.76 10.32 -7.99
N ARG A 73 -2.55 10.92 -7.96
CA ARG A 73 -2.17 11.99 -8.90
C ARG A 73 -2.03 11.47 -10.33
N LEU A 74 -1.41 10.32 -10.52
CA LEU A 74 -1.25 9.70 -11.84
C LEU A 74 -2.62 9.33 -12.44
N ASN A 75 -3.50 8.69 -11.67
CA ASN A 75 -4.85 8.36 -12.15
C ASN A 75 -5.67 9.61 -12.54
N LYS A 76 -5.51 10.73 -11.81
CA LYS A 76 -6.14 12.00 -12.21
C LYS A 76 -5.60 12.51 -13.55
N LYS A 77 -4.28 12.44 -13.77
CA LYS A 77 -3.66 12.85 -15.05
C LYS A 77 -4.11 11.96 -16.21
N VAL A 78 -4.18 10.65 -16.00
CA VAL A 78 -4.70 9.70 -17.01
C VAL A 78 -6.12 10.08 -17.41
N LYS A 79 -7.01 10.27 -16.42
CA LYS A 79 -8.40 10.66 -16.68
C LYS A 79 -8.53 12.01 -17.39
N GLU A 80 -7.67 12.97 -17.07
CA GLU A 80 -7.65 14.28 -17.72
C GLU A 80 -7.15 14.19 -19.17
N LEU A 81 -6.12 13.41 -19.44
CA LEU A 81 -5.59 13.16 -20.78
C LEU A 81 -6.60 12.40 -21.66
N GLU A 82 -7.26 11.39 -21.11
CA GLU A 82 -8.36 10.68 -21.79
C GLU A 82 -9.50 11.63 -22.15
N LYS A 83 -9.88 12.53 -21.23
CA LYS A 83 -10.92 13.52 -21.49
C LYS A 83 -10.51 14.51 -22.59
N LYS A 84 -9.24 14.94 -22.64
CA LYS A 84 -8.73 15.83 -23.71
C LYS A 84 -8.77 15.15 -25.07
N LEU A 85 -8.37 13.89 -25.16
CA LEU A 85 -8.50 13.11 -26.40
C LEU A 85 -9.97 12.93 -26.81
N SER A 86 -10.88 12.65 -25.87
CA SER A 86 -12.31 12.54 -26.19
C SER A 86 -12.89 13.87 -26.67
N SER A 87 -12.46 14.99 -26.08
CA SER A 87 -12.96 16.34 -26.40
C SER A 87 -12.46 16.80 -27.78
N SER A 88 -11.20 16.53 -28.13
CA SER A 88 -10.69 16.77 -29.49
C SER A 88 -11.38 15.88 -30.51
N LYS A 89 -11.69 14.62 -30.17
CA LYS A 89 -12.44 13.74 -31.07
C LYS A 89 -13.86 14.24 -31.35
N SER A 90 -14.55 14.78 -30.35
CA SER A 90 -15.89 15.37 -30.52
C SER A 90 -15.89 16.66 -31.34
N LEU A 91 -14.80 17.46 -31.29
CA LEU A 91 -14.68 18.66 -32.12
C LEU A 91 -14.44 18.34 -33.60
N LEU A 92 -13.64 17.31 -33.90
CA LEU A 92 -13.42 16.86 -35.28
C LEU A 92 -14.70 16.31 -35.93
N VAL A 93 -15.60 15.70 -35.17
CA VAL A 93 -16.90 15.21 -35.67
C VAL A 93 -17.90 16.35 -35.93
N ALA A 94 -17.83 17.43 -35.14
CA ALA A 94 -18.67 18.61 -35.35
C ALA A 94 -18.22 19.45 -36.56
N GLU A 95 -16.92 19.44 -36.89
CA GLU A 95 -16.39 20.14 -38.05
C GLU A 95 -16.68 19.39 -39.38
N GLU A 96 -16.90 18.07 -39.33
CA GLU A 96 -17.34 17.26 -40.48
C GLU A 96 -18.86 17.37 -40.76
N THR A 97 -19.61 18.10 -39.93
CA THR A 97 -21.07 18.30 -40.07
C THR A 97 -21.47 19.77 -40.30
N GLU A 98 -20.58 20.61 -40.83
CA GLU A 98 -20.98 21.86 -41.49
C GLU A 98 -21.61 21.53 -42.86
N PRO A 99 -22.90 21.85 -43.07
CA PRO A 99 -23.59 21.54 -44.32
C PRO A 99 -23.07 22.48 -45.40
N SER A 100 -22.46 21.88 -46.43
CA SER A 100 -22.29 22.51 -47.74
C SER A 100 -23.68 22.70 -48.38
N ASP A 101 -24.46 23.67 -47.87
CA ASP A 101 -25.71 24.10 -48.47
C ASP A 101 -25.45 25.41 -49.23
N ARG A 102 -25.12 25.26 -50.53
CA ARG A 102 -25.18 26.38 -51.48
C ARG A 102 -26.55 26.30 -52.17
N PRO A 103 -27.42 27.31 -52.01
CA PRO A 103 -28.70 27.33 -52.69
C PRO A 103 -28.50 27.36 -54.21
N SER A 104 -29.16 26.42 -54.88
CA SER A 104 -29.43 26.45 -56.32
C SER A 104 -30.21 27.72 -56.67
N GLU A 105 -29.54 28.70 -57.26
CA GLU A 105 -30.23 29.77 -58.00
C GLU A 105 -30.62 29.24 -59.38
N GLU A 106 -31.91 29.01 -59.49
CA GLU A 106 -32.69 28.88 -60.71
C GLU A 106 -32.66 30.23 -61.46
N THR A 107 -32.23 30.26 -62.72
CA THR A 107 -32.59 31.37 -63.63
C THR A 107 -32.76 30.87 -65.06
N SER A 108 -34.04 30.68 -65.40
CA SER A 108 -34.69 30.94 -66.69
C SER A 108 -33.82 31.54 -67.80
N ILE A 109 -33.72 30.84 -68.95
CA ILE A 109 -34.27 31.17 -70.30
C ILE A 109 -33.67 30.19 -71.31
#